data_AF-A0A7W0KFT9-F1
#
_entry.id   AF-A0A7W0KFT9-F1
#
_cell.length_a   1.000
_cell.length_b   1.000
_cell.length_c   1.000
_cell.angle_alpha   90.00
_cell.angle_beta   90.00
_cell.angle_gamma   90.00
#
_symmetry.space_group_name_H-M   'P 1'
#
loop_
_entity.id
_entity.type
_entity.pdbx_description
1 polymer ?
#
loop_
_entity_poly.entity_id
_entity_poly.type
_entity_poly.pdbx_seq_one_letter_code
_entity_poly.pdbx_strand_id
1 'polypeptide(L)'
;MPTHDAPQHPLAVILNAAFAPQLDSGDVDLVVFDAGSAFEIQADEWTLRLEGWPVAAGFIALDDEPASLIERQAALDAALDDRHLAGLRHANVLLDDAIVAVLEDSGDELSAILSRLIAVTGEDLLAEDAGA
;
A
#
# COMPACT_ATOMS: atom_id res chain seq x y z
N MET A 1 22.66 2.17 -3.15
CA MET A 1 22.82 2.05 -1.68
C MET A 1 21.63 2.74 -1.07
N PRO A 2 20.70 2.04 -0.43
CA PRO A 2 19.56 2.67 0.26
C PRO A 2 20.11 3.56 1.39
N THR A 3 19.78 4.85 1.33
CA THR A 3 20.15 5.82 2.36
C THR A 3 19.06 5.83 3.42
N HIS A 4 19.42 5.53 4.68
CA HIS A 4 18.51 5.60 5.83
C HIS A 4 18.11 7.05 6.20
N ASP A 5 18.66 8.06 5.50
CA ASP A 5 18.34 9.47 5.69
C ASP A 5 17.41 9.98 4.57
N ALA A 6 16.10 9.81 4.76
CA ALA A 6 15.13 10.72 4.11
C ALA A 6 13.96 11.12 5.03
N PRO A 7 14.20 11.59 6.27
CA PRO A 7 13.11 12.06 7.15
C PRO A 7 12.45 13.38 6.72
N GLN A 8 12.73 13.90 5.50
CA GLN A 8 12.17 15.17 5.01
C GLN A 8 11.35 15.06 3.72
N HIS A 9 11.35 13.93 3.01
CA HIS A 9 10.53 13.81 1.81
C HIS A 9 9.05 13.67 2.21
N PRO A 10 8.13 14.46 1.64
CA PRO A 10 6.72 14.42 2.06
C PRO A 10 6.08 13.03 2.00
N LEU A 11 6.37 12.26 0.94
CA LEU A 11 5.87 10.88 0.83
C LEU A 11 6.41 9.97 1.96
N ALA A 12 7.70 10.09 2.30
CA ALA A 12 8.27 9.32 3.40
C ALA A 12 7.59 9.67 4.73
N VAL A 13 7.33 10.96 4.99
CA VAL A 13 6.65 11.41 6.21
C VAL A 13 5.24 10.82 6.31
N ILE A 14 4.49 10.86 5.21
CA ILE A 14 3.12 10.32 5.16
C ILE A 14 3.12 8.80 5.34
N LEU A 15 4.01 8.09 4.64
CA LEU A 15 4.13 6.64 4.76
C LEU A 15 4.57 6.21 6.17
N ASN A 16 5.53 6.93 6.77
CA ASN A 16 5.90 6.69 8.18
C ASN A 16 4.72 6.88 9.11
N ALA A 17 3.94 7.94 8.94
CA ALA A 17 2.78 8.20 9.79
C ALA A 17 1.66 7.15 9.61
N ALA A 18 1.44 6.69 8.38
CA ALA A 18 0.41 5.71 8.07
C ALA A 18 0.73 4.31 8.61
N PHE A 19 2.01 3.92 8.57
CA PHE A 19 2.50 2.59 8.98
C PHE A 19 3.24 2.60 10.33
N ALA A 20 3.15 3.67 11.12
CA ALA A 20 3.94 3.81 12.35
C ALA A 20 3.85 2.58 13.28
N PRO A 21 2.65 2.01 13.59
CA PRO A 21 2.57 0.81 14.41
C PRO A 21 3.31 -0.41 13.85
N GLN A 22 3.27 -0.60 12.53
CA GLN A 22 3.86 -1.73 11.81
C GLN A 22 5.37 -1.55 11.63
N LEU A 23 5.84 -0.31 11.45
CA LEU A 23 7.26 0.04 11.43
C LEU A 23 7.88 -0.14 12.83
N ASP A 24 7.16 0.25 13.89
CA ASP A 24 7.61 0.10 15.27
C ASP A 24 7.67 -1.37 15.71
N SER A 25 6.76 -2.21 15.23
CA SER A 25 6.78 -3.66 15.48
C SER A 25 7.76 -4.42 14.59
N GLY A 26 8.21 -3.82 13.48
CA GLY A 26 9.01 -4.47 12.45
C GLY A 26 8.20 -5.41 11.55
N ASP A 27 6.88 -5.27 11.51
CA ASP A 27 6.01 -6.04 10.60
C ASP A 27 6.17 -5.57 9.15
N VAL A 28 6.55 -4.31 8.95
CA VAL A 28 6.90 -3.76 7.63
C VAL A 28 8.14 -2.87 7.73
N ASP A 29 8.82 -2.71 6.61
CA ASP A 29 9.92 -1.76 6.44
C ASP A 29 9.56 -0.69 5.39
N LEU A 30 10.03 0.54 5.59
CA LEU A 30 9.98 1.60 4.59
C LEU A 30 11.37 1.77 3.96
N VAL A 31 11.47 1.51 2.65
CA VAL A 31 12.70 1.66 1.87
C VAL A 31 12.59 2.87 0.95
N VAL A 32 13.62 3.71 0.95
CA VAL A 32 13.70 4.91 0.10
C VAL A 32 14.78 4.74 -0.95
N PHE A 33 14.41 4.94 -2.22
CA PHE A 33 15.30 4.78 -3.37
C PHE A 33 15.66 6.13 -4.00
N ASP A 34 16.84 6.17 -4.63
CA ASP A 34 17.26 7.24 -5.56
C ASP A 34 16.98 8.67 -5.07
N ALA A 35 17.37 8.93 -3.81
CA ALA A 35 17.17 10.23 -3.13
C ALA A 35 15.70 10.69 -3.03
N GLY A 36 14.76 9.74 -2.96
CA GLY A 36 13.34 9.99 -2.75
C GLY A 36 12.51 10.03 -4.04
N SER A 37 12.99 9.47 -5.15
CA SER A 37 12.16 9.32 -6.36
C SER A 37 11.23 8.11 -6.31
N ALA A 38 11.52 7.13 -5.46
CA ALA A 38 10.67 5.96 -5.23
C ALA A 38 10.74 5.47 -3.79
N PHE A 39 9.66 4.84 -3.34
CA PHE A 39 9.44 4.37 -1.98
C PHE A 39 8.82 2.98 -2.02
N GLU A 40 9.22 2.12 -1.11
CA GLU A 40 8.63 0.80 -0.93
C GLU A 40 8.20 0.59 0.52
N ILE A 41 6.99 0.06 0.69
CA ILE A 41 6.58 -0.59 1.95
C ILE A 41 6.73 -2.08 1.71
N GLN A 42 7.60 -2.72 2.48
CA GLN A 42 7.94 -4.14 2.36
C GLN A 42 7.44 -4.88 3.60
N ALA A 43 6.72 -5.97 3.39
CA ALA A 43 6.39 -6.95 4.42
C ALA A 43 6.96 -8.31 4.01
N ASP A 44 6.78 -9.32 4.85
CA ASP A 44 7.31 -10.68 4.59
C ASP A 44 6.83 -11.29 3.26
N GLU A 45 5.60 -11.01 2.82
CA GLU A 45 4.99 -11.67 1.65
C GLU A 45 4.62 -10.70 0.51
N TRP A 46 4.76 -9.40 0.72
CA TRP A 46 4.33 -8.38 -0.24
C TRP A 46 5.18 -7.11 -0.21
N THR A 47 5.24 -6.41 -1.33
CA THR A 47 5.91 -5.11 -1.45
C THR A 47 5.05 -4.13 -2.26
N LEU A 48 4.66 -3.00 -1.66
CA LEU A 48 4.05 -1.88 -2.36
C LEU A 48 5.14 -0.90 -2.78
N ARG A 49 5.25 -0.63 -4.08
CA ARG A 49 6.15 0.40 -4.61
C ARG A 49 5.36 1.61 -5.08
N LEU A 50 5.84 2.81 -4.73
CA LEU A 50 5.30 4.10 -5.16
C LEU A 50 6.42 4.97 -5.74
N GLU A 51 6.15 5.66 -6.84
CA GLU A 51 7.13 6.51 -7.53
C GLU A 51 6.62 7.93 -7.75
N GLY A 52 7.53 8.89 -7.63
CA GLY A 52 7.28 10.31 -7.85
C GLY A 52 6.75 11.08 -6.63
N TRP A 53 6.78 12.41 -6.74
CA TRP A 53 6.09 13.33 -5.84
C TRP A 53 5.53 14.53 -6.61
N PRO A 54 4.19 14.72 -6.68
CA PRO A 54 3.13 13.81 -6.19
C PRO A 54 3.25 12.38 -6.74
N VAL A 55 2.60 11.41 -6.08
CA VAL A 55 2.63 10.00 -6.49
C VAL A 55 2.14 9.89 -7.94
N ALA A 56 2.96 9.33 -8.82
CA ALA A 56 2.72 9.28 -10.25
C ALA A 56 2.60 7.84 -10.79
N ALA A 57 3.15 6.86 -10.08
CA ALA A 57 3.02 5.46 -10.40
C ALA A 57 3.08 4.62 -9.12
N GLY A 58 2.49 3.43 -9.16
CA GLY A 58 2.60 2.46 -8.08
C GLY A 58 2.14 1.07 -8.51
N PHE A 59 2.67 0.05 -7.84
CA PHE A 59 2.26 -1.33 -8.03
C PHE A 59 2.53 -2.14 -6.76
N ILE A 60 1.82 -3.26 -6.60
CA ILE A 60 2.05 -4.26 -5.56
C ILE A 60 2.71 -5.48 -6.19
N ALA A 61 3.65 -6.09 -5.47
CA ALA A 61 4.18 -7.40 -5.79
C ALA A 61 3.95 -8.35 -4.61
N LEU A 62 3.72 -9.63 -4.92
CA LEU A 62 3.77 -10.74 -3.97
C LEU A 62 5.05 -11.55 -4.23
N ASP A 63 5.62 -12.13 -3.18
CA ASP A 63 6.82 -12.97 -3.31
C ASP A 63 6.58 -14.20 -4.19
N ASP A 64 5.43 -14.87 -3.99
CA ASP A 64 4.94 -15.95 -4.84
C ASP A 64 3.69 -15.49 -5.62
N GLU A 65 3.93 -14.84 -6.77
CA GLU A 65 2.83 -14.33 -7.60
C GLU A 65 2.10 -15.47 -8.35
N PRO A 66 0.79 -15.63 -8.13
CA PRO A 66 0.04 -16.68 -8.81
C PRO A 66 -0.36 -16.32 -10.24
N ALA A 67 -0.53 -17.35 -11.07
CA ALA A 67 -0.75 -17.21 -12.51
C ALA A 67 -2.20 -16.88 -12.89
N SER A 68 -3.18 -17.11 -12.01
CA SER A 68 -4.60 -16.87 -12.30
C SER A 68 -5.21 -15.79 -11.41
N LEU A 69 -6.20 -15.07 -11.95
CA LEU A 69 -6.85 -13.97 -11.24
C LEU A 69 -7.49 -14.38 -9.91
N ILE A 70 -8.11 -15.56 -9.86
CA ILE A 70 -8.75 -16.06 -8.62
C ILE A 70 -7.68 -16.34 -7.56
N GLU A 71 -6.56 -16.93 -7.96
CA GLU A 71 -5.45 -17.19 -7.05
C GLU A 71 -4.78 -15.89 -6.59
N ARG A 72 -4.72 -14.85 -7.45
CA ARG A 72 -4.20 -13.51 -7.09
C ARG A 72 -5.00 -12.87 -5.95
N GLN A 73 -6.32 -12.92 -6.02
CA GLN A 73 -7.18 -12.44 -4.93
C GLN A 73 -6.91 -13.21 -3.64
N ALA A 74 -6.92 -14.55 -3.71
CA ALA A 74 -6.70 -15.39 -2.53
C ALA A 74 -5.30 -15.20 -1.92
N ALA A 75 -4.28 -14.95 -2.75
CA ALA A 75 -2.93 -14.68 -2.31
C ALA A 75 -2.81 -13.30 -1.64
N LEU A 76 -3.46 -12.26 -2.17
CA LEU A 76 -3.54 -10.96 -1.49
C LEU A 76 -4.26 -11.07 -0.14
N ASP A 77 -5.38 -11.78 -0.08
CA ASP A 77 -6.14 -11.97 1.16
C ASP A 77 -5.34 -12.75 2.22
N ALA A 78 -4.42 -13.62 1.78
CA ALA A 78 -3.52 -14.36 2.67
C ALA A 78 -2.33 -13.49 3.15
N ALA A 79 -1.76 -12.68 2.27
CA ALA A 79 -0.58 -11.87 2.54
C ALA A 79 -0.88 -10.58 3.33
N LEU A 80 -2.08 -10.03 3.18
CA LEU A 80 -2.50 -8.78 3.80
C LEU A 80 -3.37 -9.04 5.02
N ASP A 81 -2.79 -8.90 6.22
CA ASP A 81 -3.56 -8.88 7.47
C ASP A 81 -4.36 -7.55 7.61
N ASP A 82 -5.28 -7.52 8.58
CA ASP A 82 -6.12 -6.33 8.84
C ASP A 82 -5.29 -5.08 9.15
N ARG A 83 -4.09 -5.24 9.74
CA ARG A 83 -3.20 -4.13 10.09
C ARG A 83 -2.52 -3.60 8.83
N HIS A 84 -2.10 -4.45 7.90
CA HIS A 84 -1.57 -4.06 6.60
C HIS A 84 -2.61 -3.25 5.83
N LEU A 85 -3.85 -3.76 5.75
CA LEU A 85 -4.95 -3.06 5.08
C LEU A 85 -5.27 -1.72 5.76
N ALA A 86 -5.26 -1.65 7.09
CA ALA A 86 -5.46 -0.40 7.82
C ALA A 86 -4.37 0.64 7.51
N GLY A 87 -3.10 0.23 7.46
CA GLY A 87 -1.98 1.10 7.09
C GLY A 87 -2.09 1.61 5.66
N LEU A 88 -2.41 0.73 4.71
CA LEU A 88 -2.60 1.07 3.29
C LEU A 88 -3.76 2.05 3.09
N ARG A 89 -4.91 1.79 3.74
CA ARG A 89 -6.08 2.69 3.71
C ARG A 89 -5.75 4.06 4.30
N HIS A 90 -5.07 4.08 5.45
CA HIS A 90 -4.66 5.33 6.09
C HIS A 90 -3.68 6.12 5.19
N ALA A 91 -2.70 5.46 4.59
CA ALA A 91 -1.78 6.09 3.64
C ALA A 91 -2.52 6.67 2.44
N ASN A 92 -3.48 5.92 1.89
CA ASN A 92 -4.29 6.36 0.75
C ASN A 92 -5.11 7.63 1.09
N VAL A 93 -5.73 7.68 2.27
CA VAL A 93 -6.45 8.87 2.75
C VAL A 93 -5.51 10.07 2.94
N LEU A 94 -4.34 9.88 3.54
CA LEU A 94 -3.36 10.96 3.72
C LEU A 94 -2.79 11.49 2.39
N LEU A 95 -2.88 10.70 1.32
CA LEU A 95 -2.45 11.02 -0.04
C LEU A 95 -3.61 11.42 -0.97
N ASP A 96 -4.80 11.71 -0.43
CA ASP A 96 -5.98 12.12 -1.22
C ASP A 96 -6.32 11.13 -2.34
N ASP A 97 -6.40 9.84 -1.97
CA ASP A 97 -6.70 8.70 -2.85
C ASP A 97 -5.68 8.43 -3.97
N ALA A 98 -4.48 9.03 -3.90
CA ALA A 98 -3.48 8.86 -4.94
C ALA A 98 -2.96 7.42 -5.07
N ILE A 99 -2.95 6.61 -4.00
CA ILE A 99 -2.49 5.21 -4.09
C ILE A 99 -3.48 4.39 -4.92
N VAL A 100 -4.79 4.50 -4.63
CA VAL A 100 -5.84 3.85 -5.44
C VAL A 100 -5.68 4.24 -6.90
N ALA A 101 -5.58 5.54 -7.18
CA ALA A 101 -5.50 6.03 -8.55
C ALA A 101 -4.32 5.45 -9.34
N VAL A 102 -3.12 5.40 -8.74
CA VAL A 102 -1.94 4.88 -9.45
C VAL A 102 -1.92 3.35 -9.55
N LEU A 103 -2.53 2.64 -8.60
CA LEU A 103 -2.68 1.18 -8.69
C LEU A 103 -3.67 0.80 -9.80
N GLU A 104 -4.75 1.57 -9.99
CA GLU A 104 -5.69 1.37 -11.09
C GLU A 104 -5.05 1.66 -12.47
N ASP A 105 -4.22 2.69 -12.56
CA ASP A 105 -3.54 3.09 -13.81
C ASP A 105 -2.30 2.23 -14.13
N SER A 106 -1.83 1.41 -13.19
CA SER A 106 -0.62 0.58 -13.33
C SER A 106 -0.68 -0.42 -14.50
N GLY A 107 -1.89 -0.82 -14.92
CA GLY A 107 -2.11 -1.88 -15.89
C GLY A 107 -1.85 -3.30 -15.36
N ASP A 108 -1.54 -3.44 -14.07
CA ASP A 108 -1.33 -4.71 -13.39
C ASP A 108 -2.60 -5.18 -12.66
N GLU A 109 -2.98 -6.45 -12.87
CA GLU A 109 -4.24 -6.99 -12.33
C GLU A 109 -4.21 -7.16 -10.82
N LEU A 110 -3.05 -7.49 -10.25
CA LEU A 110 -2.86 -7.62 -8.81
C LEU A 110 -3.00 -6.26 -8.12
N SER A 111 -2.38 -5.23 -8.69
CA SER A 111 -2.51 -3.83 -8.27
C SER A 111 -3.95 -3.34 -8.36
N ALA A 112 -4.67 -3.68 -9.43
CA ALA A 112 -6.08 -3.36 -9.57
C ALA A 112 -6.97 -4.10 -8.55
N ILE A 113 -6.59 -5.30 -8.10
CA ILE A 113 -7.27 -5.98 -6.98
C ILE A 113 -7.03 -5.21 -5.67
N LEU A 114 -5.77 -4.88 -5.39
CA LEU A 114 -5.43 -4.14 -4.18
C LEU A 114 -6.13 -2.77 -4.11
N SER A 115 -6.20 -2.04 -5.23
CA SER A 115 -6.88 -0.74 -5.28
C SER A 115 -8.32 -0.83 -4.77
N ARG A 116 -9.06 -1.89 -5.15
CA ARG A 116 -10.43 -2.14 -4.68
C ARG A 116 -10.50 -2.47 -3.19
N LEU A 117 -9.51 -3.20 -2.65
CA LEU A 117 -9.47 -3.55 -1.22
C LEU A 117 -9.23 -2.32 -0.34
N ILE A 118 -8.44 -1.36 -0.82
CA ILE A 118 -8.08 -0.14 -0.07
C ILE A 118 -9.04 1.03 -0.32
N ALA A 119 -9.79 1.04 -1.43
CA ALA A 119 -10.79 2.06 -1.73
C ALA A 119 -11.98 2.04 -0.76
N VAL A 120 -12.24 0.90 -0.11
CA VAL A 120 -13.29 0.78 0.92
C VAL A 120 -12.86 1.54 2.18
N THR A 121 -13.48 2.71 2.40
CA THR A 121 -13.31 3.51 3.61
C THR A 121 -14.31 3.08 4.68
N GLY A 122 -14.02 3.36 5.96
CA GLY A 122 -14.86 2.97 7.10
C GLY A 122 -16.31 3.48 7.05
N GLU A 123 -16.66 4.40 6.14
CA GLU A 123 -18.05 4.82 5.90
C GLU A 123 -18.89 3.75 5.19
N ASP A 124 -18.30 2.92 4.32
CA ASP A 124 -19.01 1.81 3.67
C ASP A 124 -19.36 0.67 4.66
N LEU A 125 -18.50 0.43 5.66
CA LEU A 125 -18.73 -0.60 6.69
C LEU A 125 -19.82 -0.20 7.71
N LEU A 126 -20.03 1.11 7.93
CA LEU A 126 -21.12 1.63 8.78
C LEU A 126 -22.47 1.64 8.04
N ALA A 127 -22.46 1.67 6.71
CA ALA A 127 -23.67 1.60 5.90
C ALA A 127 -24.26 0.17 5.84
N GLU A 128 -23.44 -0.87 5.99
CA GLU A 128 -23.93 -2.26 6.04
C GLU A 128 -24.52 -2.66 7.40
N ASP A 129 -24.04 -2.10 8.52
CA ASP A 129 -24.55 -2.42 9.87
C ASP A 129 -25.80 -1.60 10.25
N ALA A 130 -26.02 -0.45 9.60
CA ALA A 130 -27.24 0.36 9.79
C ALA A 130 -28.45 -0.15 9.00
N GLY A 131 -28.30 -1.25 8.25
CA GLY A 131 -29.31 -1.83 7.36
C GLY A 131 -29.89 -3.19 7.80
N ALA A 132 -29.61 -3.67 9.01
CA ALA A 132 -30.11 -4.95 9.54
C ALA A 132 -31.26 -4.79 10.57
#